data_AF-A0A7C1VMG6-F1
#
_entry.id   AF-A0A7C1VMG6-F1
#
_cell.length_a   1.000
_cell.length_b   1.000
_cell.length_c   1.000
_cell.angle_alpha   90.00
_cell.angle_beta   90.00
_cell.angle_gamma   90.00
#
_symmetry.space_group_name_H-M   'P 1'
#
loop_
_entity.id
_entity.type
_entity.pdbx_description
1 polymer ?
#
loop_
_entity_poly.entity_id
_entity_poly.type
_entity_poly.pdbx_seq_one_letter_code
_entity_poly.pdbx_strand_id
1 'polypeptide(L)'
;MMSFDVEKVWTTKAGYTAVCIAIKNMHRCGYVGLPFGHPLYNVEYSQNTHLLKEAWEKAKTGSVGKRGIISVFCASGKEDEENRTPDLVFNVHGGLTYSGCNDYPIKDKNHLWWFGFDCGHNGDGVFEGNIMASFSHGCPVRSVEYVMQECESLAGQLEKVT
;
A
#
# COMPACT_ATOMS: atom_id res chain seq x y z
N MET A 1 -12.28 4.06 15.95
CA MET A 1 -11.18 4.39 15.03
C MET A 1 -9.91 4.41 15.84
N MET A 2 -8.85 3.72 15.42
CA MET A 2 -7.56 3.79 16.12
C MET A 2 -7.00 5.21 16.00
N SER A 3 -6.45 5.76 17.08
CA SER A 3 -5.79 7.06 17.05
C SER A 3 -4.45 6.95 16.32
N PHE A 4 -4.20 7.85 15.37
CA PHE A 4 -2.94 7.95 14.65
C PHE A 4 -2.51 9.40 14.51
N ASP A 5 -1.22 9.60 14.32
CA ASP A 5 -0.62 10.89 14.01
C ASP A 5 -0.23 10.93 12.54
N VAL A 6 -0.53 12.04 11.85
CA VAL A 6 -0.03 12.26 10.48
C VAL A 6 1.38 12.80 10.58
N GLU A 7 2.37 11.97 10.27
CA GLU A 7 3.79 12.37 10.36
C GLU A 7 4.25 13.10 9.10
N LYS A 8 3.66 12.80 7.93
CA LYS A 8 4.01 13.49 6.68
C LYS A 8 2.90 13.45 5.64
N VAL A 9 2.75 14.57 4.93
CA VAL A 9 1.99 14.68 3.68
C VAL A 9 2.89 15.33 2.64
N TRP A 10 2.94 14.79 1.42
CA TRP A 10 3.75 15.33 0.34
C TRP A 10 3.18 14.97 -1.04
N THR A 11 3.71 15.59 -2.08
CA THR A 11 3.46 15.21 -3.47
C THR A 11 4.60 14.33 -3.96
N THR A 12 4.27 13.15 -4.48
CA THR A 12 5.25 12.20 -5.02
C THR A 12 5.84 12.70 -6.34
N LYS A 13 6.92 12.07 -6.80
CA LYS A 13 7.53 12.40 -8.11
C LYS A 13 6.58 12.18 -9.29
N ALA A 14 5.61 11.25 -9.15
CA ALA A 14 4.56 11.00 -10.13
C ALA A 14 3.36 11.95 -10.01
N GLY A 15 3.44 12.97 -9.13
CA GLY A 15 2.39 13.98 -8.98
C GLY A 15 1.22 13.59 -8.07
N TYR A 16 1.24 12.42 -7.44
CA TYR A 16 0.18 11.99 -6.52
C TYR A 16 0.40 12.54 -5.12
N THR A 17 -0.70 12.77 -4.37
CA THR A 17 -0.58 13.06 -2.94
C THR A 17 -0.26 11.77 -2.19
N ALA A 18 0.72 11.81 -1.29
CA ALA A 18 1.07 10.70 -0.42
C ALA A 18 1.08 11.12 1.05
N VAL A 19 0.78 10.15 1.91
CA VAL A 19 0.65 10.34 3.36
C VAL A 19 1.37 9.22 4.09
N CYS A 20 2.10 9.58 5.14
CA CYS A 20 2.62 8.66 6.15
C CYS A 20 1.94 8.99 7.48
N ILE A 21 1.34 7.96 8.10
CA ILE A 21 0.76 8.05 9.44
C ILE A 21 1.49 7.10 10.38
N ALA A 22 1.49 7.42 11.68
CA ALA A 22 1.91 6.54 12.75
C ALA A 22 0.70 6.14 13.58
N ILE A 23 0.37 4.84 13.60
CA ILE A 23 -0.66 4.32 14.50
C ILE A 23 -0.05 4.23 15.90
N LYS A 24 -0.71 4.84 16.89
CA LYS A 24 -0.19 4.95 18.26
C LYS A 24 0.25 3.60 18.81
N ASN A 25 1.49 3.52 19.30
CA ASN A 25 2.13 2.31 19.83
C ASN A 25 2.20 1.12 18.85
N MET A 26 1.88 1.29 17.56
CA MET A 26 1.92 0.20 16.59
C MET A 26 3.00 0.46 15.54
N HIS A 27 2.63 0.67 14.30
CA HIS A 27 3.55 0.85 13.18
C HIS A 27 3.13 2.07 12.36
N ARG A 28 3.98 2.42 11.39
CA ARG A 28 3.62 3.39 10.36
C ARG A 28 2.82 2.72 9.25
N CYS A 29 2.09 3.53 8.51
CA CYS A 29 1.42 3.13 7.28
C CYS A 29 1.64 4.21 6.21
N GLY A 30 1.66 3.79 4.95
CA GLY A 30 1.82 4.66 3.79
C GLY A 30 0.61 4.61 2.87
N TYR A 31 0.26 5.76 2.29
CA TYR A 31 -0.89 5.90 1.39
C TYR A 31 -0.55 6.78 0.20
N VAL A 32 -1.09 6.43 -0.97
CA VAL A 32 -1.03 7.24 -2.20
C VAL A 32 -2.45 7.48 -2.70
N GLY A 33 -2.80 8.75 -2.91
CA GLY A 33 -4.13 9.21 -3.26
C GLY A 33 -4.24 9.49 -4.76
N LEU A 34 -5.20 8.82 -5.41
CA LEU A 34 -5.50 8.95 -6.82
C LEU A 34 -6.57 10.01 -7.06
N PRO A 35 -6.38 10.90 -8.05
CA PRO A 35 -7.39 11.86 -8.44
C PRO A 35 -8.56 11.20 -9.17
N PHE A 36 -9.70 11.88 -9.14
CA PHE A 36 -10.82 11.57 -10.01
C PHE A 36 -10.37 11.56 -11.48
N GLY A 37 -10.58 10.43 -12.16
CA GLY A 37 -10.15 10.21 -13.55
C GLY A 37 -9.02 9.18 -13.72
N HIS A 38 -8.32 8.79 -12.65
CA HIS A 38 -7.39 7.66 -12.72
C HIS A 38 -8.17 6.35 -12.96
N PRO A 39 -7.70 5.40 -13.80
CA PRO A 39 -8.44 4.17 -14.11
C PRO A 39 -8.83 3.34 -12.87
N LEU A 40 -7.96 3.32 -11.86
CA LEU A 40 -8.18 2.60 -10.60
C LEU A 40 -8.96 3.38 -9.52
N TYR A 41 -9.50 4.55 -9.85
CA TYR A 41 -10.35 5.28 -8.91
C TYR A 41 -11.61 4.44 -8.59
N ASN A 42 -11.96 4.30 -7.31
CA ASN A 42 -13.01 3.40 -6.79
C ASN A 42 -12.77 1.89 -6.99
N VAL A 43 -11.56 1.45 -7.36
CA VAL A 43 -11.22 0.02 -7.38
C VAL A 43 -10.64 -0.37 -6.03
N GLU A 44 -11.23 -1.36 -5.37
CA GLU A 44 -10.70 -1.83 -4.09
C GLU A 44 -9.39 -2.60 -4.26
N TYR A 45 -8.51 -2.57 -3.25
CA TYR A 45 -7.18 -3.19 -3.33
C TYR A 45 -7.24 -4.71 -3.53
N SER A 46 -8.32 -5.36 -3.11
CA SER A 46 -8.60 -6.79 -3.26
C SER A 46 -9.66 -7.10 -4.34
N GLN A 47 -10.10 -6.09 -5.09
CA GLN A 47 -11.09 -6.26 -6.15
C GLN A 47 -10.43 -6.74 -7.44
N ASN A 48 -10.98 -7.80 -8.03
CA ASN A 48 -10.56 -8.28 -9.34
C ASN A 48 -10.95 -7.26 -10.43
N THR A 49 -9.99 -6.88 -11.27
CA THR A 49 -10.21 -5.97 -12.40
C THR A 49 -9.31 -6.30 -13.58
N HIS A 50 -9.82 -6.07 -14.79
CA HIS A 50 -9.08 -6.21 -16.04
C HIS A 50 -8.15 -5.02 -16.32
N LEU A 51 -8.35 -3.89 -15.62
CA LEU A 51 -7.54 -2.67 -15.77
C LEU A 51 -6.06 -2.90 -15.43
N LEU A 52 -5.75 -3.99 -14.73
CA LEU A 52 -4.39 -4.34 -14.32
C LEU A 52 -3.72 -5.36 -15.26
N LYS A 53 -4.36 -5.75 -16.37
CA LYS A 53 -3.83 -6.80 -17.26
C LYS A 53 -2.39 -6.54 -17.67
N GLU A 54 -2.06 -5.36 -18.20
CA GLU A 54 -0.69 -5.04 -18.62
C GLU A 54 0.31 -4.98 -17.46
N ALA A 55 -0.10 -4.43 -16.31
CA ALA A 55 0.72 -4.37 -15.11
C ALA A 55 1.00 -5.79 -14.58
N TRP A 56 0.00 -6.67 -14.66
CA TRP A 56 0.11 -8.07 -14.27
C TRP A 56 1.04 -8.87 -15.18
N GLU A 57 0.95 -8.72 -16.51
CA GLU A 57 1.84 -9.41 -17.45
C GLU A 57 3.33 -9.14 -17.13
N LYS A 58 3.64 -7.92 -16.71
CA LYS A 58 4.99 -7.52 -16.27
C LYS A 58 5.31 -8.09 -14.88
N ALA A 59 4.35 -8.09 -13.96
CA ALA A 59 4.56 -8.56 -12.59
C ALA A 59 4.71 -10.09 -12.48
N LYS A 60 3.97 -10.86 -13.28
CA LYS A 60 3.88 -12.33 -13.19
C LYS A 60 5.16 -13.05 -13.63
N THR A 61 5.95 -12.42 -14.50
CA THR A 61 7.24 -12.95 -15.00
C THR A 61 8.43 -12.46 -14.18
N GLY A 62 8.25 -11.42 -13.36
CA GLY A 62 9.28 -10.86 -12.50
C GLY A 62 9.40 -11.57 -11.14
N SER A 63 10.37 -11.13 -10.34
CA SER A 63 10.48 -11.59 -8.95
C SER A 63 9.26 -11.13 -8.14
N VAL A 64 8.91 -11.89 -7.09
CA VAL A 64 7.82 -11.52 -6.14
C VAL A 64 8.05 -10.14 -5.51
N GLY A 65 9.30 -9.74 -5.35
CA GLY A 65 9.65 -8.45 -4.75
C GLY A 65 9.21 -8.35 -3.30
N LYS A 66 8.57 -7.24 -2.96
CA LYS A 66 8.01 -6.90 -1.65
C LYS A 66 6.51 -7.23 -1.52
N ARG A 67 5.87 -7.74 -2.58
CA ARG A 67 4.44 -8.11 -2.58
C ARG A 67 4.09 -9.05 -1.44
N GLY A 68 2.82 -9.02 -1.03
CA GLY A 68 2.29 -9.93 0.00
C GLY A 68 2.40 -11.39 -0.42
N ILE A 69 3.30 -12.13 0.23
CA ILE A 69 3.57 -13.54 -0.13
C ILE A 69 2.34 -14.43 0.01
N ILE A 70 1.47 -14.11 0.98
CA ILE A 70 0.20 -14.82 1.18
C ILE A 70 -0.74 -14.56 0.00
N SER A 71 -0.92 -13.31 -0.43
CA SER A 71 -1.73 -12.97 -1.60
C SER A 71 -1.23 -13.67 -2.86
N VAL A 72 0.09 -13.67 -3.09
CA VAL A 72 0.71 -14.37 -4.22
C VAL A 72 0.47 -15.87 -4.15
N PHE A 73 0.66 -16.48 -2.98
CA PHE A 73 0.42 -17.91 -2.79
C PHE A 73 -1.05 -18.29 -3.02
N CYS A 74 -2.00 -17.53 -2.44
CA CYS A 74 -3.44 -17.76 -2.62
C CYS A 74 -3.94 -17.51 -4.06
N ALA A 75 -3.20 -16.72 -4.84
CA ALA A 75 -3.47 -16.52 -6.26
C ALA A 75 -2.87 -17.64 -7.13
N SER A 76 -1.94 -18.44 -6.60
CA SER A 76 -1.30 -19.53 -7.33
C SER A 76 -2.35 -20.58 -7.75
N GLY A 77 -2.38 -20.91 -9.04
CA GLY A 77 -3.32 -21.90 -9.58
C GLY A 77 -4.69 -21.35 -9.96
N LYS A 78 -4.94 -20.03 -9.88
CA LYS A 78 -6.16 -19.43 -10.45
C LYS A 78 -6.00 -19.25 -11.97
N GLU A 79 -6.99 -19.73 -12.72
CA GLU A 79 -6.99 -19.72 -14.20
C GLU A 79 -7.47 -18.39 -14.82
N ASP A 80 -8.11 -17.51 -14.06
CA ASP A 80 -8.48 -16.18 -14.57
C ASP A 80 -7.19 -15.43 -14.86
N GLU A 81 -6.80 -15.22 -16.12
CA GLU A 81 -5.58 -14.48 -16.47
C GLU A 81 -5.85 -12.99 -16.75
N GLU A 82 -7.13 -12.61 -16.86
CA GLU A 82 -7.52 -11.27 -17.29
C GLU A 82 -7.79 -10.34 -16.10
N ASN A 83 -8.34 -10.86 -15.00
CA ASN A 83 -8.61 -10.05 -13.82
C ASN A 83 -7.60 -10.30 -12.72
N ARG A 84 -7.08 -9.21 -12.15
CA ARG A 84 -6.19 -9.25 -11.01
C ARG A 84 -6.56 -8.18 -10.00
N THR A 85 -6.11 -8.40 -8.78
CA THR A 85 -6.32 -7.49 -7.66
C THR A 85 -5.11 -6.55 -7.53
N PRO A 86 -5.31 -5.27 -7.18
CA PRO A 86 -4.20 -4.35 -6.92
C PRO A 86 -3.16 -4.89 -5.91
N ASP A 87 -3.58 -5.60 -4.85
CA ASP A 87 -2.70 -6.16 -3.82
C ASP A 87 -1.74 -7.24 -4.34
N LEU A 88 -2.15 -7.95 -5.39
CA LEU A 88 -1.35 -8.96 -6.06
C LEU A 88 -0.42 -8.37 -7.12
N VAL A 89 -0.79 -7.23 -7.71
CA VAL A 89 -0.05 -6.61 -8.81
C VAL A 89 1.02 -5.67 -8.30
N PHE A 90 0.67 -4.78 -7.36
CA PHE A 90 1.56 -3.72 -6.92
C PHE A 90 2.59 -4.18 -5.91
N ASN A 91 3.85 -3.87 -6.21
CA ASN A 91 5.02 -4.26 -5.46
C ASN A 91 5.41 -3.18 -4.43
N VAL A 92 4.87 -3.33 -3.23
CA VAL A 92 5.15 -2.50 -2.05
C VAL A 92 5.28 -3.40 -0.82
N HIS A 93 5.89 -2.88 0.24
CA HIS A 93 6.10 -3.55 1.52
C HIS A 93 4.86 -4.33 2.01
N GLY A 94 4.91 -5.66 1.86
CA GLY A 94 3.87 -6.59 2.31
C GLY A 94 2.60 -6.63 1.45
N GLY A 95 2.54 -5.85 0.36
CA GLY A 95 1.36 -5.68 -0.47
C GLY A 95 0.43 -4.56 0.00
N LEU A 96 -0.62 -4.30 -0.78
CA LEU A 96 -1.64 -3.34 -0.37
C LEU A 96 -2.55 -3.95 0.69
N THR A 97 -2.88 -3.17 1.71
CA THR A 97 -3.78 -3.57 2.81
C THR A 97 -4.93 -2.61 3.00
N TYR A 98 -5.01 -1.56 2.16
CA TYR A 98 -6.08 -0.58 2.19
C TYR A 98 -6.40 -0.04 0.81
N SER A 99 -7.69 0.17 0.57
CA SER A 99 -8.20 1.09 -0.44
C SER A 99 -9.45 1.79 0.05
N GLY A 100 -9.62 3.07 -0.31
CA GLY A 100 -10.87 3.74 -0.04
C GLY A 100 -10.80 5.25 -0.22
N CYS A 101 -11.97 5.87 -0.23
CA CYS A 101 -12.12 7.30 -0.04
C CYS A 101 -12.99 7.50 1.21
N ASN A 102 -12.53 8.32 2.15
CA ASN A 102 -13.24 8.81 3.33
C ASN A 102 -12.33 9.89 3.96
N ASP A 103 -12.66 10.45 5.13
CA ASP A 103 -11.78 11.38 5.88
C ASP A 103 -10.45 10.72 6.38
N TYR A 104 -10.03 9.62 5.75
CA TYR A 104 -8.86 8.80 6.04
C TYR A 104 -8.04 8.56 4.75
N PRO A 105 -6.70 8.58 4.81
CA PRO A 105 -5.85 8.83 5.97
C PRO A 105 -5.83 10.29 6.42
N ILE A 106 -6.25 11.21 5.53
CA ILE A 106 -6.47 12.62 5.84
C ILE A 106 -7.82 13.07 5.28
N LYS A 107 -8.40 14.09 5.89
CA LYS A 107 -9.56 14.79 5.34
C LYS A 107 -9.13 15.55 4.09
N ASP A 108 -9.41 14.97 2.94
CA ASP A 108 -9.09 15.56 1.65
C ASP A 108 -10.34 16.19 1.01
N LYS A 109 -10.16 17.39 0.48
CA LYS A 109 -11.22 18.13 -0.23
C LYS A 109 -11.31 17.75 -1.71
N ASN A 110 -10.29 17.08 -2.24
CA ASN A 110 -10.21 16.67 -3.63
C ASN A 110 -10.81 15.27 -3.88
N HIS A 111 -11.40 14.66 -2.84
CA HIS A 111 -12.01 13.34 -2.88
C HIS A 111 -11.07 12.26 -3.43
N LEU A 112 -9.80 12.26 -3.04
CA LEU A 112 -8.84 11.25 -3.50
C LEU A 112 -9.27 9.82 -3.12
N TRP A 113 -9.01 8.87 -4.03
CA TRP A 113 -9.09 7.42 -3.76
C TRP A 113 -7.72 6.90 -3.33
N TRP A 114 -7.61 6.45 -2.09
CA TRP A 114 -6.33 6.04 -1.51
C TRP A 114 -6.07 4.57 -1.72
N PHE A 115 -4.83 4.22 -2.06
CA PHE A 115 -4.27 2.90 -1.84
C PHE A 115 -3.21 2.97 -0.74
N GLY A 116 -3.13 1.97 0.14
CA GLY A 116 -2.17 1.97 1.22
C GLY A 116 -1.67 0.60 1.65
N PHE A 117 -0.60 0.63 2.43
CA PHE A 117 0.08 -0.52 3.03
C PHE A 117 0.46 -0.17 4.48
N ASP A 118 0.60 -1.19 5.33
CA ASP A 118 1.06 -1.04 6.70
C ASP A 118 2.47 -1.60 6.90
N CYS A 119 3.18 -1.13 7.93
CA CYS A 119 4.49 -1.68 8.32
C CYS A 119 4.36 -2.62 9.53
N GLY A 120 3.30 -3.44 9.55
CA GLY A 120 2.98 -4.38 10.61
C GLY A 120 3.23 -5.84 10.21
N HIS A 121 4.20 -6.12 9.34
CA HIS A 121 4.44 -7.46 8.82
C HIS A 121 5.50 -8.22 9.64
N ASN A 122 5.60 -9.53 9.39
CA ASN A 122 6.65 -10.34 9.99
C ASN A 122 8.04 -9.80 9.59
N GLY A 123 8.83 -9.40 10.57
CA GLY A 123 10.11 -8.72 10.36
C GLY A 123 10.10 -7.21 10.63
N ASP A 124 8.95 -6.65 11.01
CA ASP A 124 8.81 -5.26 11.45
C ASP A 124 8.69 -5.14 12.97
N GLY A 125 9.27 -4.06 13.49
CA GLY A 125 9.09 -3.64 14.88
C GLY A 125 7.83 -2.79 15.05
N VAL A 126 7.32 -2.75 16.29
CA VAL A 126 6.32 -1.76 16.73
C VAL A 126 6.98 -0.67 17.57
N PHE A 127 6.35 0.50 17.65
CA PHE A 127 6.79 1.59 18.50
C PHE A 127 6.95 1.14 19.97
N GLU A 128 7.92 1.74 20.65
CA GLU A 128 8.20 1.46 22.07
C GLU A 128 6.96 1.70 22.95
N GLY A 129 6.82 0.92 24.02
CA GLY A 129 5.69 1.00 24.95
C GLY A 129 4.49 0.13 24.59
N ASN A 130 4.56 -0.66 23.51
CA ASN A 130 3.59 -1.72 23.22
C ASN A 130 4.03 -3.06 23.85
N ILE A 131 3.10 -3.77 24.48
CA ILE A 131 3.31 -5.16 24.94
C ILE A 131 3.73 -6.09 23.79
N MET A 132 3.32 -5.75 22.55
CA MET A 132 3.69 -6.48 21.34
C MET A 132 5.15 -6.30 20.93
N ALA A 133 5.85 -5.29 21.45
CA ALA A 133 7.26 -5.04 21.14
C ALA A 133 8.16 -6.25 21.52
N SER A 134 7.80 -6.98 22.58
CA SER A 134 8.50 -8.21 22.97
C SER A 134 8.36 -9.33 21.93
N PHE A 135 7.28 -9.34 21.13
CA PHE A 135 7.08 -10.30 20.03
C PHE A 135 7.67 -9.83 18.71
N SER A 136 8.15 -8.58 18.62
CA SER A 136 8.87 -8.09 17.44
C SER A 136 10.30 -8.61 17.37
N HIS A 137 10.81 -9.37 18.36
CA HIS A 137 12.15 -9.98 18.34
C HIS A 137 13.29 -9.00 18.00
N GLY A 138 13.17 -7.73 18.40
CA GLY A 138 14.16 -6.69 18.08
C GLY A 138 14.15 -6.22 16.62
N CYS A 139 13.12 -6.57 15.84
CA CYS A 139 12.93 -6.07 14.48
C CYS A 139 12.80 -4.54 14.44
N PRO A 140 13.30 -3.90 13.38
CA PRO A 140 13.31 -2.44 13.29
C PRO A 140 11.90 -1.90 13.01
N VAL A 141 11.53 -0.82 13.69
CA VAL A 141 10.37 0.00 13.30
C VAL A 141 10.72 0.72 11.99
N ARG A 142 9.86 0.61 10.97
CA ARG A 142 10.09 1.31 9.69
C ARG A 142 10.06 2.82 9.89
N SER A 143 11.04 3.52 9.35
CA SER A 143 11.15 4.98 9.46
C SER A 143 10.17 5.69 8.51
N VAL A 144 9.97 6.99 8.71
CA VAL A 144 9.18 7.81 7.79
C VAL A 144 9.80 7.78 6.39
N GLU A 145 11.13 7.83 6.28
CA GLU A 145 11.85 7.77 4.99
C GLU A 145 11.62 6.46 4.25
N TYR A 146 11.56 5.34 4.97
CA TYR A 146 11.24 4.04 4.37
C TYR A 146 9.81 4.07 3.78
N VAL A 147 8.83 4.53 4.56
CA VAL A 147 7.44 4.63 4.10
C VAL A 147 7.32 5.56 2.90
N MET A 148 8.05 6.67 2.91
CA MET A 148 8.10 7.57 1.75
C MET A 148 8.61 6.87 0.50
N GLN A 149 9.71 6.12 0.59
CA GLN A 149 10.28 5.39 -0.54
C GLN A 149 9.30 4.35 -1.10
N GLU A 150 8.58 3.65 -0.24
CA GLU A 150 7.52 2.71 -0.66
C GLU A 150 6.35 3.43 -1.34
N CYS A 151 5.93 4.59 -0.82
CA CYS A 151 4.88 5.42 -1.46
C CYS A 151 5.34 5.96 -2.82
N GLU A 152 6.61 6.38 -2.98
CA GLU A 152 7.17 6.79 -4.28
C GLU A 152 7.18 5.60 -5.26
N SER A 153 7.56 4.42 -4.79
CA SER A 153 7.53 3.18 -5.59
C SER A 153 6.09 2.84 -6.02
N LEU A 154 5.12 2.95 -5.12
CA LEU A 154 3.71 2.73 -5.41
C LEU A 154 3.18 3.73 -6.44
N ALA A 155 3.46 5.02 -6.23
CA ALA A 155 3.03 6.10 -7.11
C ALA A 155 3.53 5.90 -8.56
N GLY A 156 4.80 5.52 -8.74
CA GLY A 156 5.34 5.23 -10.06
C GLY A 156 4.81 3.93 -10.70
N GLN A 157 4.20 3.03 -9.93
CA GLN A 157 3.48 1.87 -10.46
C GLN A 157 2.05 2.25 -10.86
N LEU A 158 1.38 3.06 -10.03
CA LEU A 158 0.03 3.57 -10.30
C LEU A 158 0.01 4.42 -11.57
N GLU A 159 0.98 5.32 -11.76
CA GLU A 159 1.12 6.16 -12.97
C GLU A 159 1.14 5.36 -14.29
N LYS A 160 1.62 4.12 -14.25
CA LYS A 160 1.72 3.26 -15.44
C LYS A 160 0.40 2.55 -15.78
N VAL A 161 -0.64 2.72 -14.96
CA VAL A 161 -1.98 2.22 -15.22
C VAL A 161 -2.76 3.36 -15.87
N THR A 162 -2.77 3.38 -17.21
CA THR A 162 -3.42 4.40 -18.04
C THR A 162 -4.59 3.82 -18.81
#